data_AF-A0A453FKK4-F1
#
_entry.id   AF-A0A453FKK4-F1
#
_cell.length_a   1.000
_cell.length_b   1.000
_cell.length_c   1.000
_cell.angle_alpha   90.00
_cell.angle_beta   90.00
_cell.angle_gamma   90.00
#
_symmetry.space_group_name_H-M   'P 1'
#
loop_
_entity.id
_entity.type
_entity.pdbx_description
1 polymer ?
#
loop_
_entity_poly.entity_id
_entity_poly.type
_entity_poly.pdbx_seq_one_letter_code
_entity_poly.pdbx_strand_id
1 'polypeptide(L)' 'MAPVKLYGMTMSWNVTRCVAALEEAGVEYDVVPIDFGAGEHKTPDHLARNVRMLTAFSLQCPPYMLLL' A
#
# COMPACT_ATOMS: atom_id res chain seq x y z
N MET A 1 12.67 -20.19 1.68
CA MET A 1 11.27 -19.76 1.91
C MET A 1 10.85 -18.90 0.72
N ALA A 2 9.58 -18.84 0.36
CA ALA A 2 9.16 -17.94 -0.73
C ALA A 2 9.37 -16.48 -0.27
N PRO A 3 9.93 -15.59 -1.11
CA PRO A 3 10.22 -14.22 -0.73
C PRO A 3 8.94 -13.46 -0.42
N VAL A 4 8.96 -12.65 0.65
CA VAL A 4 7.81 -11.85 1.07
C VAL A 4 7.59 -10.72 0.07
N LYS A 5 6.37 -10.55 -0.43
CA LYS A 5 6.05 -9.44 -1.35
C LYS A 5 5.53 -8.24 -0.57
N LEU A 6 6.31 -7.15 -0.57
CA LEU A 6 5.94 -5.88 0.04
C LEU A 6 5.40 -4.94 -1.03
N TYR A 7 4.12 -4.58 -0.90
CA TYR A 7 3.41 -3.74 -1.86
C TYR A 7 3.37 -2.28 -1.39
N GLY A 8 3.93 -1.36 -2.16
CA GLY A 8 3.82 0.08 -1.87
C GLY A 8 4.87 0.95 -2.57
N MET A 9 4.83 2.25 -2.31
CA MET A 9 5.85 3.18 -2.78
C MET A 9 7.10 3.07 -1.93
N THR A 10 8.26 2.87 -2.55
CA THR A 10 9.57 2.80 -1.87
C THR A 10 9.88 4.06 -1.05
N MET A 11 9.36 5.21 -1.47
CA MET A 11 9.51 6.50 -0.76
C MET A 11 8.47 6.71 0.35
N SER A 12 7.49 5.82 0.51
CA SER A 12 6.53 5.92 1.60
C SER A 12 7.21 5.54 2.91
N TRP A 13 7.13 6.43 3.91
CA TRP A 13 7.65 6.16 5.26
C TRP A 13 7.13 4.86 5.87
N ASN A 14 5.91 4.43 5.50
CA ASN A 14 5.33 3.19 5.98
C ASN A 14 6.02 1.97 5.37
N VAL A 15 6.33 2.02 4.07
CA VAL A 15 7.07 0.95 3.37
C VAL A 15 8.50 0.88 3.89
N THR A 16 9.17 2.03 4.11
CA THR A 16 10.52 2.08 4.66
C THR A 16 10.62 1.41 6.05
N ARG A 17 9.61 1.58 6.92
CA ARG A 17 9.55 0.89 8.21
C ARG A 17 9.41 -0.63 8.07
N CYS A 18 8.59 -1.09 7.13
CA CYS A 18 8.46 -2.52 6.85
C CYS A 18 9.76 -3.11 6.30
N VAL A 19 10.43 -2.39 5.39
CA VAL A 19 11.74 -2.77 4.85
C VAL A 19 12.77 -2.89 5.98
N ALA A 20 12.88 -1.89 6.85
CA ALA A 20 13.82 -1.93 7.98
C ALA A 20 13.58 -3.15 8.88
N ALA A 21 12.32 -3.48 9.18
CA ALA A 21 11.98 -4.66 9.97
C ALA A 21 12.30 -5.99 9.25
N LEU A 22 12.13 -6.04 7.92
CA LEU A 22 12.47 -7.21 7.12
C LEU A 22 13.99 -7.43 7.02
N GLU A 23 14.75 -6.34 6.90
CA GLU A 23 16.21 -6.34 6.96
C GLU A 23 16.73 -6.81 8.33
N GLU A 24 16.18 -6.27 9.43
CA GLU A 24 16.52 -6.70 10.79
C GLU A 24 16.21 -8.18 11.05
N ALA A 25 15.13 -8.70 10.44
CA ALA A 25 14.74 -10.10 10.53
C ALA A 25 15.53 -11.03 9.59
N GLY A 26 16.34 -10.49 8.66
CA GLY A 26 17.08 -11.27 7.67
C GLY A 26 16.18 -12.03 6.70
N VAL A 27 14.99 -11.50 6.40
CA VAL A 27 14.00 -12.15 5.53
C VAL A 27 14.15 -11.65 4.10
N GLU A 28 14.19 -12.55 3.13
CA GLU A 28 14.15 -12.18 1.71
C GLU A 28 12.78 -11.60 1.34
N TYR A 29 12.78 -10.39 0.77
CA TYR A 29 11.57 -9.71 0.32
C TYR A 29 11.74 -9.11 -1.07
N ASP A 30 10.61 -8.91 -1.74
CA ASP A 30 10.51 -8.25 -3.03
C ASP A 30 9.56 -7.05 -2.91
N VAL A 31 10.04 -5.86 -3.29
CA VAL A 31 9.25 -4.62 -3.22
C VAL A 31 8.53 -4.44 -4.55
N VAL A 32 7.22 -4.65 -4.52
CA VAL A 32 6.36 -4.41 -5.68
C VAL A 32 5.92 -2.94 -5.65
N PRO A 33 6.43 -2.09 -6.56
CA PRO A 33 6.05 -0.69 -6.61
C PRO A 33 4.57 -0.56 -6.95
N ILE A 34 3.91 0.37 -6.28
CA ILE A 34 2.52 0.74 -6.56
C ILE A 34 2.51 2.20 -6.95
N ASP A 35 1.84 2.52 -8.05
CA ASP A 35 1.64 3.90 -8.47
C ASP A 35 0.44 4.52 -7.73
N PHE A 36 0.74 5.46 -6.83
CA PHE A 36 -0.30 6.21 -6.12
C PHE A 36 -0.90 7.33 -6.98
N GLY A 37 -0.16 7.83 -7.98
CA GLY A 37 -0.65 8.82 -8.95
C GLY A 37 -1.70 8.22 -9.88
N ALA A 38 -1.48 6.99 -10.35
CA ALA A 38 -2.49 6.23 -11.10
C ALA A 38 -3.60 5.64 -10.22
N GLY A 39 -3.47 5.72 -8.89
CA GLY A 39 -4.49 5.22 -7.96
C GLY A 39 -4.53 3.70 -7.85
N GLU A 40 -3.45 2.98 -8.15
CA GLU A 40 -3.40 1.51 -8.15
C GLU A 40 -3.73 0.90 -6.78
N HIS A 41 -3.49 1.64 -5.70
CA HIS A 41 -3.87 1.27 -4.34
C HIS A 41 -5.40 1.16 -4.13
N LYS A 42 -6.20 1.61 -5.09
CA LYS A 42 -7.67 1.50 -5.10
C LYS A 42 -8.19 0.37 -6.00
N THR A 43 -7.30 -0.33 -6.70
CA THR A 43 -7.69 -1.44 -7.57
C THR A 43 -8.23 -2.60 -6.72
N PRO A 44 -9.18 -3.39 -7.25
CA PRO A 44 -9.74 -4.53 -6.53
C PRO A 44 -8.66 -5.52 -6.08
N ASP A 45 -7.60 -5.70 -6.88
CA ASP A 45 -6.44 -6.52 -6.53
C ASP A 45 -5.70 -6.03 -5.28
N HIS A 46 -5.48 -4.71 -5.14
CA HIS A 46 -4.82 -4.17 -3.95
C HIS A 46 -5.76 -4.17 -2.74
N LEU A 47 -7.04 -3.90 -2.94
CA LEU A 47 -8.06 -3.92 -1.90
C LEU A 47 -8.27 -5.31 -1.29
N ALA A 48 -8.11 -6.38 -2.08
CA ALA A 48 -8.12 -7.75 -1.57
C ALA A 48 -7.00 -8.02 -0.54
N ARG A 49 -5.89 -7.29 -0.62
CA ARG A 49 -4.76 -7.38 0.32
C ARG A 49 -4.90 -6.39 1.48
N ASN A 50 -5.46 -5.21 1.23
CA ASN A 50 -5.58 -4.13 2.20
C ASN A 50 -6.99 -3.50 2.18
N VAL A 51 -7.92 -4.15 2.89
CA VAL A 51 -9.35 -3.80 2.91
C VAL A 51 -9.64 -2.46 3.59
N ARG A 52 -8.81 -2.03 4.55
CA ARG A 52 -9.05 -0.81 5.34
C ARG A 52 -8.86 0.50 4.57
N MET A 53 -8.28 0.46 3.37
CA MET A 53 -8.07 1.67 2.58
C MET A 53 -9.39 2.26 2.05
N LEU A 54 -10.42 1.43 1.81
CA LEU A 54 -11.78 1.90 1.49
C LEU A 54 -12.43 2.66 2.65
N THR A 55 -12.25 2.19 3.89
CA THR A 55 -12.85 2.83 5.08
C THR A 55 -12.19 4.16 5.44
N ALA A 56 -10.87 4.29 5.25
CA ALA A 56 -10.16 5.55 5.49
C ALA A 56 -10.46 6.62 4.43
N PHE A 57 -10.71 6.24 3.17
CA PHE A 57 -11.09 7.20 2.13
C PHE A 57 -12.48 7.81 2.38
N SER A 58 -13.45 7.05 2.91
CA SER A 58 -14.76 7.62 3.32
C SER A 58 -14.64 8.67 4.43
N LEU A 59 -13.58 8.60 5.25
CA LEU A 59 -13.30 9.57 6.30
C LEU A 59 -12.47 10.76 5.81
N GLN A 60 -11.67 10.60 4.76
CA GLN A 60 -10.78 11.64 4.23
C GLN A 60 -11.38 12.41 3.05
N CYS A 61 -12.35 11.84 2.32
CA CYS A 61 -13.07 12.49 1.23
C CYS A 61 -14.52 12.73 1.68
N PRO A 62 -14.91 13.97 2.05
CA PRO A 62 -16.32 14.25 2.29
C PRO A 62 -17.13 13.93 1.01
N PRO A 63 -18.39 13.52 1.12
CA PRO A 63 -19.22 13.05 -0.01
C PRO A 63 -19.49 14.09 -1.11
N TYR A 64 -18.90 15.28 -1.04
CA TYR A 64 -19.11 16.39 -1.98
C TYR A 64 -18.16 16.42 -3.19
N MET A 65 -17.12 15.58 -3.23
CA MET A 65 -16.10 15.64 -4.30
C MET A 65 -16.30 14.61 -5.43
N LEU A 66 -17.45 13.93 -5.47
CA LEU A 66 -17.84 13.00 -6.56
C LEU A 66 -18.81 13.63 -7.58
N LEU A 67 -19.05 14.95 -7.53
CA LEU A 67 -20.00 15.68 -8.39
C LEU A 67 -19.34 16.71 -9.34
N LEU A 68 -18.06 16.52 -9.67
CA LEU A 68 -17.39 17.19 -10.80
C LEU A 68 -16.63 16.14 -11.63
#